data_AF-A0A931ZZB5-F1
#
_entry.id   AF-A0A931ZZB5-F1
#
_cell.length_a   1.000
_cell.length_b   1.000
_cell.length_c   1.000
_cell.angle_alpha   90.00
_cell.angle_beta   90.00
_cell.angle_gamma   90.00
#
_symmetry.space_group_name_H-M   'P 1'
#
loop_
_entity.id
_entity.type
_entity.pdbx_description
1 polymer ?
#
loop_
_entity_poly.entity_id
_entity_poly.type
_entity_poly.pdbx_seq_one_letter_code
_entity_poly.pdbx_strand_id
1 'polypeptide(L)' 'MNILAIIPARGGSKGIPRKNLQPLAGLPMIAHSILQARAS' A
#
# COMPACT_ATOMS: atom_id res chain seq x y z
N MET A 1 22.20 3.04 9.57
CA MET A 1 21.88 2.27 8.34
C MET A 1 20.61 2.89 7.78
N ASN A 2 20.65 3.45 6.57
CA ASN A 2 19.44 4.00 5.95
C ASN A 2 18.93 3.00 4.93
N ILE A 3 17.74 2.46 5.17
CA ILE A 3 17.11 1.47 4.29
C ILE A 3 15.94 2.17 3.58
N LEU A 4 15.97 2.15 2.25
CA LEU A 4 14.89 2.68 1.41
C LEU A 4 13.89 1.55 1.12
N ALA A 5 12.65 1.73 1.56
CA ALA A 5 11.53 0.87 1.17
C ALA A 5 10.77 1.49 -0.02
N ILE A 6 10.49 0.70 -1.05
CA ILE A 6 9.73 1.13 -2.23
C ILE A 6 8.46 0.27 -2.33
N ILE A 7 7.29 0.92 -2.36
CA ILE A 7 5.98 0.25 -2.48
C ILE A 7 5.31 0.70 -3.80
N PRO A 8 5.44 -0.08 -4.89
CA PRO A 8 4.89 0.31 -6.18
C PRO A 8 3.36 0.16 -6.20
N ALA A 9 2.66 1.25 -6.52
CA ALA A 9 1.21 1.31 -6.55
C ALA A 9 0.69 1.82 -7.90
N ARG A 10 0.37 0.90 -8.81
CA ARG A 10 -0.17 1.26 -10.13
C ARG A 10 -1.63 1.74 -10.06
N GLY A 11 -2.00 2.66 -10.94
CA GLY A 11 -3.39 3.12 -11.07
C GLY A 11 -4.33 2.09 -11.73
N GLY A 12 -3.86 1.42 -12.79
CA GLY A 12 -4.64 0.47 -13.59
C GLY A 12 -4.77 -0.91 -12.95
N SER A 13 -5.61 -1.07 -11.94
CA SER A 13 -5.87 -2.38 -11.33
C SER A 13 -6.82 -3.21 -12.21
N LYS A 14 -6.45 -4.46 -12.54
CA LYS A 14 -7.25 -5.35 -13.42
C LYS A 14 -8.49 -5.94 -12.72
N GLY A 15 -8.36 -6.28 -11.44
CA GLY A 15 -9.46 -6.84 -10.64
C GLY A 15 -10.33 -5.73 -10.06
N ILE A 16 -9.92 -5.21 -8.89
CA ILE A 16 -10.63 -4.10 -8.24
C ILE A 16 -10.03 -2.78 -8.73
N PRO A 17 -10.79 -1.89 -9.41
CA PRO A 17 -10.29 -0.59 -9.83
C PRO A 17 -9.66 0.20 -8.68
N ARG A 18 -8.45 0.72 -8.90
CA ARG A 18 -7.67 1.48 -7.90
C ARG A 18 -7.54 0.77 -6.54
N LYS A 19 -7.34 -0.56 -6.50
CA LYS A 19 -7.39 -1.36 -5.25
C LYS A 19 -6.56 -0.80 -4.10
N ASN A 20 -5.41 -0.17 -4.39
CA ASN A 20 -4.51 0.39 -3.39
C ASN A 20 -5.13 1.55 -2.59
N LEU A 21 -6.15 2.22 -3.15
CA LEU A 21 -6.91 3.29 -2.50
C LEU A 21 -8.18 2.77 -1.81
N GLN A 22 -8.59 1.53 -2.10
CA GLN A 22 -9.82 0.99 -1.53
C GLN A 22 -9.64 0.70 -0.04
N PRO A 23 -10.69 0.92 0.78
CA PRO A 23 -10.62 0.65 2.21
C PRO A 23 -10.50 -0.86 2.47
N LEU A 24 -9.62 -1.22 3.40
CA LEU A 24 -9.41 -2.53 3.97
C LEU A 24 -9.24 -2.35 5.48
N ALA A 25 -10.18 -2.88 6.26
CA ALA A 25 -10.19 -2.72 7.72
C ALA A 25 -10.07 -1.25 8.19
N GLY A 26 -10.80 -0.34 7.54
CA GLY A 26 -10.85 1.08 7.92
C GLY A 26 -9.71 1.96 7.39
N LEU A 27 -8.70 1.39 6.71
CA LEU A 27 -7.61 2.13 6.09
C LEU A 27 -7.48 1.80 4.60
N PRO A 28 -6.93 2.69 3.75
CA PRO A 28 -6.60 2.33 2.37
C PRO A 28 -5.67 1.11 2.34
N MET A 29 -5.86 0.19 1.39
CA MET A 29 -5.08 -1.05 1.32
C MET A 29 -3.56 -0.81 1.35
N ILE A 30 -3.07 0.23 0.66
CA ILE A 30 -1.64 0.58 0.65
C ILE A 30 -1.10 1.03 2.01
N ALA A 31 -1.95 1.58 2.88
CA ALA A 31 -1.54 2.09 4.19
C ALA A 31 -0.99 0.96 5.07
N HIS A 32 -1.54 -0.25 4.96
CA HIS A 32 -1.05 -1.42 5.69
C HIS A 32 0.40 -1.76 5.33
N SER A 33 0.76 -1.72 4.04
CA SER A 33 2.13 -1.94 3.60
C SER A 33 3.09 -0.85 4.08
N ILE A 34 2.64 0.41 4.08
CA ILE A 34 3.44 1.54 4.58
C ILE A 34 3.69 1.41 6.08
N LEU A 35 2.64 1.10 6.86
CA LEU A 35 2.75 0.94 8.31
C LEU A 35 3.68 -0.21 8.66
N GLN A 36 3.59 -1.33 7.94
CA GLN A 36 4.46 -2.47 8.23
C GLN A 36 5.92 -2.18 7.87
N ALA A 37 6.17 -1.50 6.75
CA ALA A 37 7.53 -1.07 6.39
C ALA A 37 8.14 -0.11 7.42
N ARG A 38 7.32 0.67 8.15
CA ARG A 38 7.78 1.57 9.22
C ARG A 38 8.01 0.87 10.57
N ALA A 39 7.41 -0.30 10.78
CA ALA A 39 7.51 -1.05 12.03
C ALA A 39 8.61 -2.13 12.01
N SER A 40 9.23 -2.35 10.84
CA SER A 40 10.33 -3.32 10.63
C SER A 40 11.69 -2.79 11.05
#